data_AF-A0A2A4VA67-F1
#
_entry.id   AF-A0A2A4VA67-F1
#
_cell.length_a   1.000
_cell.length_b   1.000
_cell.length_c   1.000
_cell.angle_alpha   90.00
_cell.angle_beta   90.00
_cell.angle_gamma   90.00
#
_symmetry.space_group_name_H-M   'P 1'
#
loop_
_entity.id
_entity.type
_entity.pdbx_description
1 polymer ?
#
loop_
_entity_poly.entity_id
_entity_poly.type
_entity_poly.pdbx_seq_one_letter_code
_entity_poly.pdbx_strand_id
1 'polypeptide(L)'
;MAENAGHSIVKAYNDPAAIEAAYRFIHNDDICPQAIAGSGFERTSEMMKKLPLVLAIQDTTGLTFKHSVCEELGDVSCVNNLGKPSKTRTLYAHSTLILDAKTEHIVGLADQHHWYREMKVKETREQQPRRPSQEK
;
A
#
# COMPACT_ATOMS: atom_id res chain seq x y z
N MET A 1 -7.14 14.19 8.99
CA MET A 1 -6.62 13.84 7.64
C MET A 1 -7.71 13.63 6.60
N ALA A 2 -8.76 12.81 6.85
CA ALA A 2 -9.81 12.55 5.84
C ALA A 2 -10.53 13.81 5.33
N GLU A 3 -10.85 14.75 6.23
CA GLU A 3 -11.49 16.03 5.88
C GLU A 3 -10.63 16.91 4.96
N ASN A 4 -9.30 16.74 5.01
CA ASN A 4 -8.31 17.50 4.23
C ASN A 4 -7.48 16.56 3.34
N ALA A 5 -8.16 15.64 2.65
CA ALA A 5 -7.51 14.66 1.79
C ALA A 5 -6.55 15.33 0.77
N GLY A 6 -5.39 14.71 0.55
CA GLY A 6 -4.35 15.21 -0.36
C GLY A 6 -3.43 16.30 0.22
N HIS A 7 -3.69 16.82 1.42
CA HIS A 7 -2.81 17.78 2.07
C HIS A 7 -1.72 17.10 2.93
N SER A 8 -0.60 17.80 3.16
CA SER A 8 0.41 17.37 4.13
C SER A 8 -0.14 17.39 5.55
N ILE A 9 0.47 16.64 6.49
CA ILE A 9 0.05 16.62 7.91
C ILE A 9 -0.08 18.05 8.47
N VAL A 10 0.94 18.90 8.25
CA VAL A 10 0.94 20.29 8.72
C VAL A 10 -0.21 21.12 8.14
N LYS A 11 -0.66 20.84 6.90
CA LYS A 11 -1.79 21.55 6.29
C LYS A 11 -3.15 20.92 6.63
N ALA A 12 -3.17 19.66 7.04
CA ALA A 12 -4.39 18.93 7.37
C ALA A 12 -4.91 19.23 8.78
N TYR A 13 -4.09 19.85 9.63
CA TYR A 13 -4.40 20.22 11.01
C TYR A 13 -4.09 21.70 11.23
N ASN A 14 -4.94 22.38 12.02
CA ASN A 14 -4.80 23.81 12.33
C ASN A 14 -4.22 24.07 13.73
N ASP A 15 -4.00 23.02 14.52
CA ASP A 15 -3.52 23.10 15.90
C ASP A 15 -2.13 22.45 16.03
N PRO A 16 -1.12 23.15 16.61
CA PRO A 16 0.22 22.60 16.82
C PRO A 16 0.26 21.28 17.59
N ALA A 17 -0.59 21.09 18.61
CA ALA A 17 -0.59 19.87 19.39
C ALA A 17 -1.10 18.68 18.56
N ALA A 18 -2.13 18.88 17.73
CA ALA A 18 -2.60 17.87 16.78
C ALA A 18 -1.54 17.49 15.73
N ILE A 19 -0.78 18.47 15.21
CA ILE A 19 0.31 18.22 14.26
C ILE A 19 1.40 17.36 14.93
N GLU A 20 1.85 17.74 16.13
CA GLU A 20 2.87 17.00 16.87
C GLU A 20 2.38 15.58 17.21
N ALA A 21 1.14 15.43 17.65
CA ALA A 21 0.54 14.13 17.94
C ALA A 21 0.49 13.23 16.70
N ALA A 22 0.15 13.77 15.52
CA ALA A 22 0.14 13.01 14.27
C ALA A 22 1.54 12.49 13.90
N TYR A 23 2.58 13.33 14.02
CA TYR A 23 3.96 12.91 13.77
C TYR A 23 4.45 11.87 14.80
N ARG A 24 4.13 12.07 16.08
CA ARG A 24 4.44 11.09 17.13
C ARG A 24 3.75 9.75 16.88
N PHE A 25 2.50 9.76 16.42
CA PHE A 25 1.75 8.55 16.12
C PHE A 25 2.35 7.75 14.95
N ILE A 26 2.69 8.40 13.84
CA ILE A 26 3.24 7.70 12.65
C ILE A 26 4.67 7.16 12.86
N HIS A 27 5.40 7.71 13.84
CA HIS A 27 6.78 7.33 14.17
C HIS A 27 6.88 6.58 15.49
N ASN A 28 5.77 6.01 15.97
CA ASN A 28 5.77 5.22 17.20
C ASN A 28 5.97 3.73 16.89
N ASP A 29 7.12 3.20 17.30
CA ASP A 29 7.49 1.79 17.11
C ASP A 29 6.57 0.81 17.87
N ASP A 30 5.88 1.28 18.91
CA ASP A 30 4.88 0.47 19.64
C ASP A 30 3.58 0.27 18.84
N ILE A 31 3.38 1.03 17.75
CA ILE A 31 2.19 0.96 16.90
C ILE A 31 2.46 0.09 15.69
N CYS A 32 1.87 -1.10 15.68
CA CYS A 32 1.94 -2.01 14.56
C CYS A 32 1.10 -1.50 13.36
N PRO A 33 1.70 -1.22 12.19
CA PRO A 33 0.96 -0.76 10.99
C PRO A 33 -0.10 -1.76 10.53
N GLN A 34 0.17 -3.06 10.69
CA GLN A 34 -0.78 -4.13 10.35
C GLN A 34 -2.02 -4.11 11.24
N ALA A 35 -1.91 -3.67 12.50
CA ALA A 35 -3.07 -3.51 13.38
C ALA A 35 -3.98 -2.35 12.92
N ILE A 36 -3.39 -1.25 12.44
CA ILE A 36 -4.14 -0.13 11.84
C ILE A 36 -4.91 -0.64 10.61
N ALA A 37 -4.23 -1.33 9.69
CA ALA A 37 -4.85 -1.87 8.49
C ALA A 37 -5.94 -2.92 8.83
N GLY A 38 -5.64 -3.83 9.77
CA GLY A 38 -6.53 -4.88 10.25
C GLY A 38 -7.87 -4.34 10.76
N SER A 39 -7.85 -3.24 11.53
CA SER A 39 -9.10 -2.60 12.00
C SER A 39 -10.00 -2.12 10.85
N GLY A 40 -9.40 -1.62 9.76
CA GLY A 40 -10.14 -1.26 8.55
C GLY A 40 -10.68 -2.49 7.80
N PHE A 41 -9.88 -3.55 7.74
CA PHE A 41 -10.28 -4.81 7.10
C PHE A 41 -11.44 -5.49 7.83
N GLU A 42 -11.42 -5.49 9.18
CA GLU A 42 -12.52 -5.98 10.00
C GLU A 42 -13.81 -5.23 9.68
N ARG A 43 -13.74 -3.91 9.54
CA ARG A 43 -14.91 -3.11 9.16
C ARG A 43 -15.44 -3.48 7.77
N THR A 44 -14.57 -3.64 6.78
CA THR A 44 -14.97 -4.13 5.44
C THR A 44 -15.60 -5.52 5.53
N SER A 45 -15.05 -6.41 6.37
CA SER A 45 -15.55 -7.77 6.60
C SER A 45 -16.96 -7.78 7.21
N GLU A 46 -17.25 -6.88 8.15
CA GLU A 46 -18.61 -6.71 8.68
C GLU A 46 -19.59 -6.20 7.63
N MET A 47 -19.16 -5.29 6.77
CA MET A 47 -20.00 -4.70 5.73
C MET A 47 -20.31 -5.71 4.63
N MET A 48 -19.31 -6.48 4.17
CA MET A 48 -19.51 -7.47 3.11
C MET A 48 -20.43 -8.63 3.50
N LYS A 49 -20.48 -9.00 4.79
CA LYS A 49 -21.42 -10.04 5.30
C LYS A 49 -22.90 -9.70 5.09
N LYS A 50 -23.22 -8.42 4.90
CA LYS A 50 -24.59 -7.94 4.67
C LYS A 50 -24.99 -7.97 3.19
N LEU A 51 -24.04 -8.28 2.31
CA LEU A 51 -24.24 -8.30 0.87
C LEU A 51 -24.38 -9.75 0.39
N PRO A 52 -25.31 -10.03 -0.55
CA PRO A 52 -25.52 -11.38 -1.05
C PRO A 52 -24.38 -11.91 -1.92
N LEU A 53 -23.67 -11.01 -2.61
CA LEU A 53 -22.54 -11.32 -3.47
C LEU A 53 -21.58 -10.13 -3.54
N VAL A 54 -20.29 -10.40 -3.47
CA VAL A 54 -19.25 -9.38 -3.59
C VAL A 54 -18.20 -9.77 -4.62
N LEU A 55 -17.55 -8.77 -5.21
CA LEU A 55 -16.38 -8.92 -6.08
C LEU A 55 -15.13 -8.52 -5.31
N ALA A 56 -14.13 -9.40 -5.29
CA ALA A 56 -12.82 -9.13 -4.72
C ALA A 56 -11.81 -8.83 -5.83
N ILE A 57 -11.55 -7.54 -6.07
CA ILE A 57 -10.59 -7.09 -7.09
C ILE A 57 -9.20 -7.10 -6.47
N GLN A 58 -8.27 -7.78 -7.13
CA GLN A 58 -6.89 -7.93 -6.68
C GLN A 58 -5.93 -7.36 -7.72
N ASP A 59 -5.03 -6.49 -7.28
CA ASP A 59 -3.97 -5.96 -8.12
C ASP A 59 -2.74 -5.55 -7.28
N THR A 60 -1.58 -5.46 -7.93
CA THR A 60 -0.32 -5.03 -7.31
C THR A 60 0.12 -3.71 -7.89
N THR A 61 0.30 -2.71 -7.03
CA THR A 61 0.85 -1.40 -7.41
C THR A 61 2.21 -1.15 -6.77
N GLY A 62 3.03 -0.31 -7.41
CA GLY A 62 4.36 0.07 -6.92
C GLY A 62 4.40 1.50 -6.39
N LEU A 63 4.62 1.67 -5.10
CA LEU A 63 4.87 2.95 -4.43
C LEU A 63 6.35 3.30 -4.58
N THR A 64 6.65 4.38 -5.31
CA THR A 64 8.03 4.74 -5.67
C THR A 64 8.54 5.93 -4.89
N PHE A 65 9.68 5.76 -4.22
CA PHE A 65 10.35 6.79 -3.44
C PHE A 65 11.66 7.22 -4.11
N LYS A 66 12.10 8.45 -3.79
CA LYS A 66 13.34 9.06 -4.32
C LYS A 66 14.20 9.76 -3.25
N HIS A 67 13.81 9.67 -1.98
CA HIS A 67 14.48 10.35 -0.86
C HIS A 67 15.25 9.34 -0.01
N SER A 68 15.79 9.76 1.14
CA SER A 68 16.71 8.97 1.98
C SER A 68 16.19 7.59 2.39
N VAL A 69 14.87 7.39 2.54
CA VAL A 69 14.27 6.08 2.86
C VAL A 69 14.62 4.98 1.85
N CYS A 70 15.04 5.36 0.63
CA CYS A 70 15.53 4.41 -0.37
C CYS A 70 16.71 3.56 0.10
N GLU A 71 17.46 3.98 1.12
CA GLU A 71 18.56 3.18 1.70
C GLU A 71 18.04 1.99 2.52
N GLU A 72 16.79 2.08 3.00
CA GLU A 72 16.09 1.03 3.77
C GLU A 72 15.19 0.16 2.88
N LEU A 73 15.01 0.54 1.61
CA LEU A 73 14.24 -0.20 0.63
C LEU A 73 15.19 -1.00 -0.27
N GLY A 74 14.91 -2.30 -0.47
CA GLY A 74 15.75 -3.19 -1.30
C GLY A 74 15.96 -2.70 -2.74
N ASP A 75 16.88 -3.30 -3.51
CA ASP A 75 17.48 -2.63 -4.69
C ASP A 75 16.61 -2.49 -5.95
N VAL A 76 15.36 -2.93 -5.92
CA VAL A 76 14.50 -2.91 -7.11
C VAL A 76 13.72 -1.62 -7.25
N SER A 77 13.70 -1.12 -8.48
CA SER A 77 12.92 0.03 -8.93
C SER A 77 12.04 -0.39 -10.12
N CYS A 78 10.78 0.04 -10.12
CA CYS A 78 9.92 -0.07 -11.30
C CYS A 78 10.23 0.97 -12.39
N VAL A 79 11.14 1.92 -12.12
CA VAL A 79 11.61 2.90 -13.10
C VAL A 79 12.73 2.28 -13.96
N ASN A 80 12.47 2.13 -15.26
CA ASN A 80 13.47 1.73 -16.25
C ASN A 80 14.40 2.91 -16.57
N ASN A 81 15.51 3.01 -15.86
CA ASN A 81 16.62 3.87 -16.29
C ASN A 81 17.50 3.05 -17.23
N LEU A 82 17.54 3.39 -18.52
CA LEU A 82 18.45 2.79 -19.50
C LEU A 82 19.91 2.90 -19.01
N GLY A 83 20.41 1.86 -18.35
CA GLY A 83 21.82 1.71 -17.98
C GLY A 83 22.36 2.58 -16.84
N LYS A 84 21.51 3.36 -16.13
CA LYS A 84 21.96 4.17 -14.98
C LYS A 84 21.35 3.65 -13.66
N PRO A 85 22.15 3.45 -12.60
CA PRO A 85 21.60 3.06 -11.30
C PRO A 85 20.63 4.15 -10.83
N SER A 86 19.36 3.77 -10.64
CA SER A 86 18.36 4.68 -10.07
C SER A 86 18.57 4.77 -8.57
N LYS A 87 18.49 5.97 -7.99
CA LYS A 87 18.31 6.13 -6.54
C LYS A 87 16.86 5.85 -6.10
N THR A 88 15.96 5.61 -7.05
CA THR A 88 14.56 5.31 -6.74
C THR A 88 14.40 3.87 -6.28
N ARG A 89 13.49 3.65 -5.33
CA ARG A 89 13.12 2.32 -4.83
C ARG A 89 11.61 2.16 -4.80
N THR A 90 11.15 0.92 -4.97
CA THR A 90 9.73 0.60 -5.05
C THR A 90 9.31 -0.33 -3.92
N LEU A 91 8.32 0.11 -3.15
CA LEU A 91 7.54 -0.75 -2.26
C LEU A 91 6.32 -1.23 -3.04
N TYR A 92 6.13 -2.53 -3.15
CA TYR A 92 4.95 -3.12 -3.76
C TYR A 92 3.84 -3.26 -2.73
N ALA A 93 2.62 -2.96 -3.15
CA ALA A 93 1.41 -3.15 -2.38
C ALA A 93 0.42 -3.97 -3.20
N HIS A 94 0.16 -5.22 -2.77
CA HIS A 94 -0.90 -6.06 -3.31
C HIS A 94 -2.16 -5.84 -2.49
N SER A 95 -3.22 -5.36 -3.12
CA SER A 95 -4.44 -4.95 -2.43
C SER A 95 -5.64 -5.77 -2.89
N THR A 96 -6.53 -6.13 -1.96
CA THR A 96 -7.84 -6.72 -2.28
C THR A 96 -8.94 -5.71 -1.97
N LEU A 97 -9.59 -5.17 -3.00
CA LEU A 97 -10.70 -4.23 -2.90
C LEU A 97 -12.04 -4.96 -3.08
N ILE A 98 -12.98 -4.73 -2.16
CA ILE A 98 -14.31 -5.37 -2.18
C ILE A 98 -15.35 -4.43 -2.76
N LEU A 99 -16.14 -4.94 -3.72
CA LEU A 99 -17.28 -4.26 -4.31
C LEU A 99 -18.55 -5.09 -4.13
N ASP A 100 -19.69 -4.45 -3.99
CA ASP A 100 -20.99 -5.10 -4.14
C ASP A 100 -21.18 -5.50 -5.61
N ALA A 101 -21.39 -6.80 -5.88
CA ALA A 101 -21.52 -7.29 -7.25
C ALA A 101 -22.79 -6.78 -7.96
N LYS A 102 -23.80 -6.33 -7.21
CA LYS A 102 -25.06 -5.85 -7.78
C LYS A 102 -25.02 -4.36 -8.08
N THR A 103 -24.47 -3.56 -7.18
CA THR A 103 -24.49 -2.09 -7.28
C THR A 103 -23.16 -1.50 -7.73
N GLU A 104 -22.11 -2.32 -7.81
CA GLU A 104 -20.73 -1.90 -8.10
C GLU A 104 -20.17 -0.90 -7.07
N HIS A 105 -20.84 -0.77 -5.92
CA HIS A 105 -20.41 0.12 -4.85
C HIS A 105 -19.18 -0.44 -4.14
N ILE A 106 -18.20 0.43 -3.87
CA ILE A 106 -17.00 0.07 -3.13
C ILE A 106 -17.35 -0.13 -1.65
N VAL A 107 -17.16 -1.35 -1.17
CA VAL A 107 -17.38 -1.70 0.25
C VAL A 107 -16.19 -1.27 1.09
N GLY A 108 -14.97 -1.52 0.60
CA GLY A 108 -13.74 -1.19 1.30
C GLY A 108 -12.57 -2.09 0.92
N LEU A 109 -11.44 -1.87 1.60
CA LEU A 109 -10.23 -2.69 1.46
C LEU A 109 -10.33 -3.89 2.42
N ALA A 110 -10.08 -5.10 1.92
CA ALA A 110 -10.14 -6.33 2.72
C ALA A 110 -8.77 -6.88 3.11
N ASP A 111 -7.74 -6.60 2.31
CA ASP A 111 -6.37 -6.99 2.60
C ASP A 111 -5.39 -6.09 1.85
N GLN A 112 -4.19 -5.94 2.42
CA GLN A 112 -3.07 -5.28 1.78
C GLN A 112 -1.74 -5.85 2.25
N HIS A 113 -1.00 -6.44 1.33
CA HIS A 113 0.33 -6.97 1.58
C HIS A 113 1.40 -6.06 0.98
N HIS A 114 2.42 -5.75 1.77
CA HIS A 114 3.53 -4.89 1.37
C HIS A 114 4.84 -5.67 1.36
N TRP A 115 5.63 -5.48 0.30
CA TRP A 115 6.97 -6.01 0.22
C TRP A 115 7.83 -5.15 -0.69
N TYR A 116 9.14 -5.25 -0.55
CA TYR A 116 10.11 -4.76 -1.51
C TYR A 116 11.00 -5.92 -1.93
N ARG A 117 11.69 -5.77 -3.05
CA ARG A 117 12.62 -6.81 -3.53
C ARG A 117 14.04 -6.39 -3.22
N GLU A 118 14.77 -7.25 -2.54
CA GLU A 118 16.19 -7.04 -2.25
C GLU A 118 17.03 -7.01 -3.51
N MET A 119 16.74 -7.90 -4.48
CA MET A 119 17.51 -8.03 -5.70
C MET A 119 16.62 -8.09 -6.95
N LYS A 120 17.17 -7.62 -8.08
CA LYS A 120 16.49 -7.72 -9.36
C LYS A 120 16.45 -9.17 -9.83
N VAL A 121 15.25 -9.70 -10.00
CA VAL A 121 15.02 -11.05 -10.52
C VAL A 121 15.50 -11.13 -11.97
N LYS A 122 16.46 -12.02 -12.24
CA LYS A 122 16.99 -12.31 -13.57
C LYS A 122 16.12 -13.34 -14.28
N GLU A 123 14.92 -12.94 -14.68
CA GLU A 123 13.99 -13.79 -15.41
C GLU A 123 13.61 -13.22 -16.75
N THR A 124 13.33 -14.11 -17.69
CA THR A 124 12.85 -13.79 -19.04
C THR A 124 11.38 -13.37 -18.99
N ARG A 125 10.92 -12.55 -19.93
CA ARG A 125 9.50 -12.11 -20.04
C ARG A 125 8.49 -13.25 -20.04
N GLU A 126 8.87 -14.42 -20.55
CA GLU A 126 8.01 -15.62 -20.60
C GLU A 126 7.87 -16.34 -19.25
N GLN A 127 8.81 -16.11 -18.32
CA GLN A 127 8.84 -16.74 -16.99
C GLN A 127 8.06 -15.92 -15.96
N GLN A 128 8.03 -14.59 -16.12
CA GLN A 128 7.32 -13.66 -15.23
C GLN A 128 5.84 -14.01 -14.96
N PRO A 129 5.03 -14.45 -15.94
CA PRO A 129 3.61 -14.75 -15.70
C PRO A 129 3.38 -15.98 -14.83
N ARG A 130 4.39 -16.86 -14.71
CA ARG A 130 4.32 -18.16 -14.01
C ARG A 130 4.67 -18.06 -12.53
N ARG A 131 5.09 -16.88 -12.05
CA ARG A 131 5.42 -16.69 -10.64
C ARG A 131 4.20 -16.97 -9.74
N PRO A 132 4.41 -17.55 -8.55
CA PRO A 132 3.41 -17.52 -7.49
C PRO A 132 2.90 -16.10 -7.31
N SER A 133 1.62 -15.91 -6.98
CA SER A 133 1.06 -14.56 -6.77
C SER A 133 1.82 -13.74 -5.72
N GLN A 134 2.47 -14.39 -4.76
CA GLN A 134 3.30 -13.74 -3.74
C GLN A 134 4.66 -13.23 -4.28
N GLU A 135 5.10 -13.69 -5.45
CA GLU A 135 6.39 -13.33 -6.06
C GLU A 135 6.23 -12.50 -7.34
N LYS A 136 5.01 -12.37 -7.87
CA LYS A 136 4.66 -11.52 -9.02
C LYS A 136 4.91 -10.05 -8.74
#